data_AF-A0A0N7ZBT1-F1
#
_entry.id   AF-A0A0N7ZBT1-F1
#
_cell.length_a   1.000
_cell.length_b   1.000
_cell.length_c   1.000
_cell.angle_alpha   90.00
_cell.angle_beta   90.00
_cell.angle_gamma   90.00
#
_symmetry.space_group_name_H-M   'P 1'
#
loop_
_entity.id
_entity.type
_entity.pdbx_description
1 polymer ?
#
loop_
_entity_poly.entity_id
_entity_poly.type
_entity_poly.pdbx_seq_one_letter_code
_entity_poly.pdbx_strand_id
1 'polypeptide(L)'
;MWREISPGKWQGVIGHKVWTLTQDESHLHYTIYPKTSDDEVCTNPKAKQKTKRTNKIDVGQEKSEAVLKDYFRLDFSLEKLYSDWKKADFNFRLLCHEFAGVRMLNQDPVENVFSFICSSNNNIKRISMLVERLCQLYGTKISTLDGTTWHSFPTVSSLAAEGVEETLRAQGFGYRAKFIHKSAQMIMERGGEAWLHSLRSLSYEDCHAELMSLHGIGAKVSDCICLMSMGHLSAIPVDTHVFQIAARDYLPHLRSCKTLTQKVYCEIGDNFRKVFGEYAGWAHSVLFSADLKRFENMKSQGNHPSQDKQAKRQKIKHNCAK
;
A
#
# COMPACT_ATOMS: atom_id res chain seq x y z
N MET A 1 -5.99 4.67 0.42
CA MET A 1 -7.34 5.26 0.32
C MET A 1 -7.58 6.08 -0.97
N TRP A 2 -7.06 5.68 -2.13
CA TRP A 2 -7.18 6.46 -3.39
C TRP A 2 -8.08 5.78 -4.42
N ARG A 3 -8.85 6.58 -5.17
CA ARG A 3 -9.73 6.15 -6.27
C ARG A 3 -9.54 7.05 -7.47
N GLU A 4 -9.46 6.47 -8.66
CA GLU A 4 -9.56 7.23 -9.89
C GLU A 4 -11.03 7.55 -10.15
N ILE A 5 -11.41 8.83 -10.06
CA ILE A 5 -12.80 9.30 -10.25
C ILE A 5 -13.08 9.69 -11.70
N SER A 6 -12.03 10.02 -12.43
CA SER A 6 -12.01 10.23 -13.88
C SER A 6 -10.56 9.99 -14.37
N PRO A 7 -10.32 9.70 -15.65
CA PRO A 7 -8.98 9.42 -16.15
C PRO A 7 -7.95 10.47 -15.70
N GLY A 8 -6.89 10.03 -15.02
CA GLY A 8 -5.82 10.90 -14.52
C GLY A 8 -6.18 11.76 -13.29
N LYS A 9 -7.36 11.57 -12.69
CA LYS A 9 -7.83 12.33 -11.52
C LYS A 9 -8.14 11.38 -10.37
N TRP A 10 -7.39 11.52 -9.30
CA TRP A 10 -7.44 10.65 -8.14
C TRP A 10 -8.03 11.38 -6.95
N GLN A 11 -8.98 10.76 -6.26
CA GLN A 11 -9.56 11.27 -5.02
C GLN A 11 -9.24 10.32 -3.86
N GLY A 12 -8.90 10.87 -2.72
CA GLY A 12 -8.53 10.09 -1.54
C GLY A 12 -8.46 10.93 -0.29
N VAL A 13 -8.09 10.29 0.81
CA VAL A 13 -7.99 10.93 2.13
C VAL A 13 -6.54 10.93 2.58
N ILE A 14 -6.06 12.08 3.06
CA ILE A 14 -4.82 12.20 3.82
C ILE A 14 -5.16 12.96 5.10
N GLY A 15 -4.95 12.32 6.26
CA GLY A 15 -5.39 12.83 7.55
C GLY A 15 -6.91 12.98 7.61
N HIS A 16 -7.39 14.19 7.92
CA HIS A 16 -8.83 14.49 8.03
C HIS A 16 -9.38 15.34 6.87
N LYS A 17 -8.76 15.25 5.69
CA LYS A 17 -9.16 16.02 4.50
C LYS A 17 -9.30 15.11 3.29
N VAL A 18 -10.25 15.43 2.43
CA VAL A 18 -10.34 14.79 1.11
C VAL A 18 -9.50 15.59 0.12
N TRP A 19 -8.69 14.88 -0.65
CA TRP A 19 -7.80 15.43 -1.66
C TRP A 19 -8.23 14.92 -3.02
N THR A 20 -8.17 15.80 -4.00
CA THR A 20 -8.24 15.45 -5.41
C THR A 20 -6.92 15.83 -6.05
N LEU A 21 -6.25 14.86 -6.66
CA LEU A 21 -4.95 15.01 -7.30
C LEU A 21 -5.05 14.73 -8.80
N THR A 22 -4.32 15.48 -9.59
CA THR A 22 -4.06 15.21 -11.01
C THR A 22 -2.69 15.77 -11.37
N GLN A 23 -2.13 15.40 -12.51
CA GLN A 23 -0.79 15.86 -12.90
C GLN A 23 -0.72 16.18 -14.38
N ASP A 24 0.15 17.10 -14.74
CA ASP A 24 0.66 17.28 -16.10
C ASP A 24 2.12 16.83 -16.18
N GLU A 25 2.82 17.17 -17.27
CA GLU A 25 4.22 16.77 -17.50
C GLU A 25 5.20 17.32 -16.44
N SER A 26 4.82 18.37 -15.72
CA SER A 26 5.71 19.16 -14.87
C SER A 26 5.18 19.44 -13.46
N HIS A 27 3.86 19.34 -13.25
CA HIS A 27 3.22 19.71 -11.98
C HIS A 27 2.25 18.65 -11.47
N LEU A 28 2.23 18.49 -10.15
CA LEU A 28 1.15 17.84 -9.40
C LEU A 28 0.14 18.91 -8.97
N HIS A 29 -1.07 18.83 -9.50
CA HIS A 29 -2.20 19.69 -9.14
C HIS A 29 -3.03 19.05 -8.04
N TYR A 30 -3.50 19.86 -7.09
CA TYR A 30 -4.34 19.37 -6.01
C TYR A 30 -5.47 20.32 -5.63
N THR A 31 -6.60 19.75 -5.21
CA THR A 31 -7.72 20.43 -4.56
C THR A 31 -8.02 19.75 -3.24
N ILE A 32 -8.29 20.53 -2.20
CA ILE A 32 -8.54 20.05 -0.84
C ILE A 32 -9.96 20.40 -0.46
N TYR A 33 -10.69 19.42 0.07
CA TYR A 33 -12.04 19.60 0.59
C TYR A 33 -11.99 19.43 2.12
N PRO A 34 -12.34 20.48 2.89
CA PRO A 34 -12.35 20.42 4.34
C PRO A 34 -13.52 19.56 4.84
N LYS A 35 -13.51 19.27 6.14
CA LYS A 35 -14.66 18.65 6.81
C LYS A 35 -15.87 19.59 6.70
N THR A 36 -16.97 19.11 6.13
CA THR A 36 -18.25 19.86 6.08
C THR A 36 -19.09 19.53 7.32
N SER A 37 -19.91 20.48 7.79
CA SER A 37 -21.01 20.18 8.71
C SER A 37 -22.01 19.27 8.02
N ASP A 38 -22.74 18.46 8.79
CA ASP A 38 -23.45 17.27 8.29
C ASP A 38 -24.46 17.48 7.15
N ASP A 39 -24.88 18.72 6.88
CA ASP A 39 -25.93 19.10 5.93
C ASP A 39 -25.44 19.74 4.60
N GLU A 40 -24.14 19.96 4.38
CA GLU A 40 -23.67 20.60 3.13
C GLU A 40 -23.20 19.59 2.08
N VAL A 41 -24.00 19.40 1.02
CA VAL A 41 -23.57 18.77 -0.23
C VAL A 41 -22.77 19.80 -1.04
N CYS A 42 -21.44 19.68 -1.03
CA CYS A 42 -20.58 20.51 -1.86
C CYS A 42 -20.69 20.09 -3.33
N THR A 43 -21.62 20.71 -4.06
CA THR A 43 -21.59 20.71 -5.52
C THR A 43 -20.73 21.89 -5.99
N ASN A 44 -19.60 21.58 -6.61
CA ASN A 44 -18.70 22.44 -7.40
C ASN A 44 -18.37 23.85 -6.85
N PRO A 45 -17.11 24.16 -6.47
CA PRO A 45 -16.70 25.52 -6.11
C PRO A 45 -16.49 26.37 -7.37
N LYS A 46 -17.58 26.78 -8.03
CA LYS A 46 -17.58 27.84 -9.05
C LYS A 46 -18.65 28.88 -8.71
N ALA A 47 -18.46 29.63 -7.63
CA ALA A 47 -19.02 30.97 -7.52
C ALA A 47 -18.36 31.77 -6.38
N LYS A 48 -17.95 33.01 -6.72
CA LYS A 48 -17.53 34.12 -5.85
C LYS A 48 -16.06 34.16 -5.42
N GLN A 49 -15.17 34.44 -6.38
CA GLN A 49 -14.01 35.29 -6.12
C GLN A 49 -14.28 36.71 -6.65
N LYS A 50 -14.56 37.64 -5.74
CA LYS A 50 -14.29 39.07 -5.92
C LYS A 50 -13.70 39.58 -4.62
N THR A 51 -12.39 39.42 -4.46
CA THR A 51 -11.64 40.22 -3.50
C THR A 51 -10.16 40.34 -3.89
N LYS A 52 -9.74 41.61 -3.93
CA LYS A 52 -8.43 42.22 -4.16
C LYS A 52 -7.20 41.31 -4.03
N ARG A 53 -6.37 41.35 -5.09
CA ARG A 53 -4.95 40.94 -5.12
C ARG A 53 -4.16 41.65 -4.01
N THR A 54 -3.66 40.87 -3.07
CA THR A 54 -2.47 41.20 -2.26
C THR A 54 -1.62 39.95 -2.18
N ASN A 55 -0.33 40.07 -2.53
CA ASN A 55 0.69 39.01 -2.48
C ASN A 55 0.94 38.55 -1.03
N LYS A 56 0.02 37.76 -0.47
CA LYS A 56 0.28 36.84 0.63
C LYS A 56 0.22 35.46 0.02
N ILE A 57 1.36 34.79 -0.11
CA ILE A 57 1.37 33.33 -0.25
C ILE A 57 0.63 32.83 0.98
N ASP A 58 -0.49 32.15 0.76
CA ASP A 58 -1.45 31.80 1.79
C ASP A 58 -0.82 30.75 2.72
N VAL A 59 -0.63 31.07 4.00
CA VAL A 59 0.00 30.19 5.00
C VAL A 59 -0.69 28.82 5.08
N GLY A 60 -1.96 28.72 4.66
CA GLY A 60 -2.68 27.45 4.53
C GLY A 60 -2.22 26.58 3.34
N GLN A 61 -1.74 27.18 2.27
CA GLN A 61 -1.25 26.50 1.07
C GLN A 61 0.13 25.88 1.32
N GLU A 62 1.06 26.59 1.96
CA GLU A 62 2.39 26.06 2.31
C GLU A 62 2.31 24.82 3.23
N LYS A 63 1.41 24.84 4.22
CA LYS A 63 1.16 23.67 5.08
C LYS A 63 0.61 22.48 4.31
N SER A 64 -0.19 22.73 3.27
CA SER A 64 -0.80 21.67 2.46
C SER A 64 0.21 21.05 1.49
N GLU A 65 1.09 21.86 0.90
CA GLU A 65 2.19 21.38 0.08
C GLU A 65 3.19 20.55 0.89
N ALA A 66 3.49 20.95 2.13
CA ALA A 66 4.35 20.18 3.03
C ALA A 66 3.79 18.76 3.30
N VAL A 67 2.47 18.64 3.47
CA VAL A 67 1.80 17.33 3.63
C VAL A 67 2.00 16.45 2.40
N LEU A 68 1.84 16.99 1.19
CA LEU A 68 2.05 16.21 -0.04
C LEU A 68 3.53 15.88 -0.27
N LYS A 69 4.44 16.81 0.05
CA LYS A 69 5.89 16.59 -0.03
C LYS A 69 6.30 15.43 0.87
N ASP A 70 5.83 15.39 2.10
CA ASP A 70 6.09 14.28 3.03
C ASP A 70 5.42 12.98 2.54
N TYR A 71 4.12 13.01 2.24
CA TYR A 71 3.34 11.84 1.85
C TYR A 71 3.89 11.14 0.60
N PHE A 72 4.34 11.90 -0.40
CA PHE A 72 4.94 11.37 -1.63
C PHE A 72 6.47 11.30 -1.60
N ARG A 73 7.12 11.73 -0.50
CA ARG A 73 8.59 11.81 -0.34
C ARG A 73 9.27 12.62 -1.44
N LEU A 74 8.71 13.79 -1.77
CA LEU A 74 9.15 14.62 -2.90
C LEU A 74 10.54 15.26 -2.69
N ASP A 75 11.07 15.18 -1.48
CA ASP A 75 12.45 15.53 -1.12
C ASP A 75 13.49 14.57 -1.76
N PHE A 76 13.09 13.35 -2.11
CA PHE A 76 13.97 12.40 -2.80
C PHE A 76 13.98 12.64 -4.32
N SER A 77 15.18 12.74 -4.91
CA SER A 77 15.33 12.67 -6.37
C SER A 77 15.11 11.23 -6.86
N LEU A 78 13.90 10.97 -7.38
CA LEU A 78 13.57 9.65 -7.93
C LEU A 78 14.43 9.29 -9.14
N GLU A 79 14.83 10.29 -9.94
CA GLU A 79 15.74 10.10 -11.07
C GLU A 79 17.09 9.57 -10.61
N LYS A 80 17.67 10.16 -9.55
CA LYS A 80 18.93 9.69 -8.97
C LYS A 80 18.80 8.25 -8.47
N LEU A 81 17.72 7.94 -7.73
CA LEU A 81 17.47 6.59 -7.24
C LEU A 81 17.38 5.57 -8.39
N TYR A 82 16.62 5.88 -9.44
CA TYR A 82 16.51 5.02 -10.62
C TYR A 82 17.86 4.86 -11.34
N SER A 83 18.65 5.93 -11.47
CA SER A 83 20.01 5.86 -12.03
C SER A 83 20.89 4.89 -11.22
N ASP A 84 20.87 5.00 -9.88
CA ASP A 84 21.70 4.17 -9.00
C ASP A 84 21.26 2.70 -9.07
N TRP A 85 19.95 2.43 -9.04
CA TRP A 85 19.41 1.06 -9.16
C TRP A 85 19.65 0.43 -10.54
N LYS A 86 19.59 1.21 -11.63
CA LYS A 86 19.95 0.75 -13.00
C LYS A 86 21.40 0.30 -13.09
N LYS A 87 22.31 0.98 -12.39
CA LYS A 87 23.73 0.63 -12.34
C LYS A 87 23.94 -0.63 -11.50
N ALA A 88 23.23 -0.74 -10.38
CA ALA A 88 23.36 -1.85 -9.44
C ALA A 88 22.78 -3.18 -9.95
N ASP A 89 21.71 -3.15 -10.75
CA ASP A 89 21.02 -4.36 -11.19
C ASP A 89 20.60 -4.34 -12.67
N PHE A 90 20.83 -5.47 -13.34
CA PHE A 90 20.47 -5.67 -14.74
C PHE A 90 18.95 -5.79 -14.93
N ASN A 91 18.26 -6.52 -14.05
CA ASN A 91 16.81 -6.74 -14.19
C ASN A 91 16.04 -5.44 -13.99
N PHE A 92 16.42 -4.64 -12.98
CA PHE A 92 15.89 -3.31 -12.74
C PHE A 92 16.08 -2.42 -13.96
N ARG A 93 17.27 -2.41 -14.56
CA ARG A 93 17.55 -1.64 -15.78
C ARG A 93 16.62 -2.01 -16.92
N LEU A 94 16.35 -3.29 -17.11
CA LEU A 94 15.47 -3.78 -18.16
C LEU A 94 14.01 -3.37 -17.92
N LEU A 95 13.52 -3.45 -16.68
CA LEU A 95 12.09 -3.29 -16.35
C LEU A 95 11.67 -1.86 -16.01
N CYS A 96 12.58 -1.02 -15.54
CA CYS A 96 12.23 0.30 -15.00
C CYS A 96 11.61 1.27 -16.01
N HIS A 97 11.86 1.08 -17.31
CA HIS A 97 11.33 1.95 -18.38
C HIS A 97 9.81 1.90 -18.50
N GLU A 98 9.20 0.76 -18.18
CA GLU A 98 7.74 0.58 -18.19
C GLU A 98 7.07 1.16 -16.92
N PHE A 99 7.86 1.51 -15.89
CA PHE A 99 7.39 1.89 -14.55
C PHE A 99 8.14 3.11 -14.00
N ALA A 100 8.18 4.18 -14.79
CA ALA A 100 8.66 5.47 -14.31
C ALA A 100 7.70 6.06 -13.26
N GLY A 101 8.24 6.83 -12.30
CA GLY A 101 7.44 7.60 -11.36
C GLY A 101 6.86 6.83 -10.17
N VAL A 102 7.24 5.56 -9.96
CA VAL A 102 6.75 4.77 -8.82
C VAL A 102 7.42 5.25 -7.53
N ARG A 103 6.65 5.88 -6.64
CA ARG A 103 7.11 6.41 -5.36
C ARG A 103 6.66 5.59 -4.16
N MET A 104 7.50 5.55 -3.12
CA MET A 104 7.13 4.97 -1.83
C MET A 104 6.45 6.03 -0.98
N LEU A 105 5.21 5.77 -0.58
CA LEU A 105 4.44 6.71 0.23
C LEU A 105 4.96 6.75 1.67
N ASN A 106 4.82 7.90 2.34
CA ASN A 106 4.97 8.03 3.79
C ASN A 106 3.57 8.04 4.43
N GLN A 107 3.00 6.86 4.62
CA GLN A 107 1.65 6.72 5.14
C GLN A 107 1.59 6.96 6.65
N ASP A 108 0.40 7.31 7.12
CA ASP A 108 0.10 7.33 8.55
C ASP A 108 0.24 5.92 9.16
N PRO A 109 0.94 5.74 10.29
CA PRO A 109 1.13 4.44 10.92
C PRO A 109 -0.17 3.73 11.30
N VAL A 110 -1.19 4.45 11.79
CA VAL A 110 -2.48 3.85 12.17
C VAL A 110 -3.19 3.32 10.93
N GLU A 111 -3.34 4.16 9.89
CA GLU A 111 -3.93 3.73 8.61
C GLU A 111 -3.19 2.52 8.05
N ASN A 112 -1.85 2.56 8.08
CA ASN A 112 -1.02 1.53 7.47
C ASN A 112 -1.12 0.18 8.21
N VAL A 113 -0.98 0.16 9.54
CA VAL A 113 -1.07 -1.06 10.36
C VAL A 113 -2.39 -1.80 10.12
N PHE A 114 -3.51 -1.11 10.28
CA PHE A 114 -4.82 -1.76 10.17
C PHE A 114 -5.20 -2.10 8.72
N SER A 115 -4.73 -1.31 7.74
CA SER A 115 -4.87 -1.67 6.32
C SER A 115 -4.09 -2.93 5.97
N PHE A 116 -2.86 -3.10 6.48
CA PHE A 116 -2.07 -4.29 6.20
C PHE A 116 -2.51 -5.52 7.00
N ILE A 117 -3.12 -5.37 8.18
CA ILE A 117 -3.84 -6.47 8.84
C ILE A 117 -4.95 -7.01 7.89
N CYS A 118 -5.70 -6.12 7.22
CA CYS A 118 -6.71 -6.50 6.22
C CYS A 118 -6.14 -7.22 4.99
N SER A 119 -4.84 -7.04 4.71
CA SER A 119 -4.15 -7.58 3.53
C SER A 119 -3.74 -9.06 3.63
N SER A 120 -3.58 -9.57 4.85
CA SER A 120 -3.11 -10.94 5.10
C SER A 120 -3.96 -11.97 4.35
N ASN A 121 -3.36 -12.82 3.50
CA ASN A 121 -4.06 -13.83 2.68
C ASN A 121 -5.33 -13.29 1.97
N ASN A 122 -5.18 -12.23 1.18
CA ASN A 122 -6.27 -11.50 0.55
C ASN A 122 -5.86 -10.96 -0.83
N ASN A 123 -6.77 -10.34 -1.57
CA ASN A 123 -6.49 -9.68 -2.85
C ASN A 123 -6.83 -8.19 -2.80
N ILE A 124 -6.16 -7.39 -3.64
CA ILE A 124 -6.24 -5.92 -3.62
C ILE A 124 -7.69 -5.41 -3.65
N LYS A 125 -8.55 -5.99 -4.50
CA LYS A 125 -9.96 -5.56 -4.60
C LYS A 125 -10.72 -5.73 -3.27
N ARG A 126 -10.59 -6.89 -2.64
CA ARG A 126 -11.23 -7.16 -1.34
C ARG A 126 -10.60 -6.36 -0.22
N ILE A 127 -9.28 -6.14 -0.25
CA ILE A 127 -8.59 -5.31 0.75
C ILE A 127 -9.13 -3.87 0.71
N SER A 128 -9.19 -3.27 -0.48
CA SER A 128 -9.72 -1.91 -0.65
C SER A 128 -11.15 -1.77 -0.13
N MET A 129 -11.99 -2.77 -0.39
CA MET A 129 -13.37 -2.81 0.13
C MET A 129 -13.42 -2.91 1.66
N LEU A 130 -12.58 -3.77 2.27
CA LEU A 130 -12.54 -3.90 3.74
C LEU A 130 -12.03 -2.61 4.39
N VAL A 131 -10.99 -1.98 3.85
CA VAL A 131 -10.45 -0.72 4.37
C VAL A 131 -11.48 0.40 4.28
N GLU A 132 -12.19 0.52 3.14
CA GLU A 132 -13.29 1.49 3.04
C GLU A 132 -14.40 1.21 4.06
N ARG A 133 -14.82 -0.05 4.19
CA ARG A 133 -15.86 -0.43 5.16
C ARG A 133 -15.43 -0.12 6.59
N LEU A 134 -14.16 -0.33 6.93
CA LEU A 134 -13.59 0.00 8.23
C LEU A 134 -13.72 1.52 8.51
N CYS A 135 -13.40 2.35 7.52
CA CYS A 135 -13.55 3.80 7.61
C CYS A 135 -15.02 4.24 7.70
N GLN A 136 -15.94 3.59 7.00
CA GLN A 136 -17.38 3.91 7.08
C GLN A 136 -17.97 3.58 8.46
N LEU A 137 -17.52 2.51 9.10
CA LEU A 137 -18.06 2.06 10.39
C LEU A 137 -17.50 2.85 11.57
N TYR A 138 -16.21 3.16 11.55
CA TYR A 138 -15.49 3.70 12.72
C TYR A 138 -14.74 5.00 12.43
N GLY A 139 -14.71 5.44 11.19
CA GLY A 139 -14.12 6.71 10.79
C GLY A 139 -15.09 7.87 10.96
N THR A 140 -14.57 9.08 11.12
CA THR A 140 -15.41 10.28 11.14
C THR A 140 -15.70 10.73 9.71
N LYS A 141 -16.97 11.00 9.39
CA LYS A 141 -17.38 11.62 8.12
C LYS A 141 -16.63 12.94 7.90
N ILE A 142 -16.04 13.08 6.72
CA ILE A 142 -15.31 14.29 6.29
C ILE A 142 -16.23 15.13 5.41
N SER A 143 -16.64 14.60 4.26
CA SER A 143 -17.47 15.33 3.29
C SER A 143 -18.14 14.36 2.32
N THR A 144 -19.23 14.79 1.69
CA THR A 144 -19.84 14.09 0.56
C THR A 144 -19.54 14.83 -0.74
N LEU A 145 -18.88 14.16 -1.68
CA LEU A 145 -18.45 14.72 -2.97
C LEU A 145 -18.94 13.80 -4.08
N ASP A 146 -19.67 14.36 -5.05
CA ASP A 146 -20.22 13.64 -6.20
C ASP A 146 -20.96 12.35 -5.83
N GLY A 147 -21.78 12.42 -4.76
CA GLY A 147 -22.55 11.29 -4.24
C GLY A 147 -21.76 10.27 -3.41
N THR A 148 -20.43 10.46 -3.25
CA THR A 148 -19.57 9.59 -2.43
C THR A 148 -19.27 10.24 -1.08
N THR A 149 -19.61 9.56 0.02
CA THR A 149 -19.29 10.03 1.38
C THR A 149 -17.92 9.52 1.82
N TRP A 150 -17.02 10.46 2.08
CA TRP A 150 -15.65 10.18 2.53
C TRP A 150 -15.57 10.23 4.04
N HIS A 151 -14.87 9.24 4.61
CA HIS A 151 -14.60 9.13 6.04
C HIS A 151 -13.09 9.14 6.27
N SER A 152 -12.68 9.69 7.41
CA SER A 152 -11.31 9.54 7.90
C SER A 152 -11.02 8.09 8.27
N PHE A 153 -9.74 7.74 8.35
CA PHE A 153 -9.38 6.46 8.94
C PHE A 153 -9.78 6.42 10.43
N PRO A 154 -10.23 5.28 10.97
CA PRO A 154 -10.60 5.19 12.39
C PRO A 154 -9.42 5.45 13.33
N THR A 155 -9.70 6.03 14.50
CA THR A 155 -8.69 6.15 15.57
C THR A 155 -8.44 4.80 16.22
N VAL A 156 -7.27 4.61 16.85
CA VAL A 156 -6.99 3.38 17.60
C VAL A 156 -8.04 3.15 18.68
N SER A 157 -8.42 4.20 19.41
CA SER A 157 -9.42 4.11 20.47
C SER A 157 -10.78 3.62 19.96
N SER A 158 -11.20 4.04 18.76
CA SER A 158 -12.46 3.59 18.16
C SER A 158 -12.45 2.09 17.80
N LEU A 159 -11.28 1.56 17.40
CA LEU A 159 -11.11 0.15 17.06
C LEU A 159 -10.90 -0.74 18.30
N ALA A 160 -10.49 -0.15 19.43
CA ALA A 160 -10.31 -0.83 20.71
C ALA A 160 -11.61 -0.95 21.52
N ALA A 161 -12.68 -0.26 21.12
CA ALA A 161 -13.96 -0.24 21.82
C ALA A 161 -14.64 -1.62 21.85
N GLU A 162 -15.49 -1.83 22.85
CA GLU A 162 -16.27 -3.07 23.00
C GLU A 162 -17.21 -3.28 21.80
N GLY A 163 -17.41 -4.54 21.38
CA GLY A 163 -18.29 -4.91 20.27
C GLY A 163 -17.69 -4.74 18.86
N VAL A 164 -16.45 -4.24 18.74
CA VAL A 164 -15.80 -4.02 17.43
C VAL A 164 -15.51 -5.33 16.72
N GLU A 165 -15.02 -6.36 17.42
CA GLU A 165 -14.73 -7.65 16.79
C GLU A 165 -16.01 -8.27 16.21
N GLU A 166 -17.10 -8.30 16.97
CA GLU A 166 -18.40 -8.85 16.58
C GLU A 166 -18.94 -8.13 15.34
N THR A 167 -18.92 -6.80 15.36
CA THR A 167 -19.37 -5.96 14.24
C THR A 167 -18.53 -6.23 12.99
N LEU A 168 -17.20 -6.25 13.11
CA LEU A 168 -16.31 -6.53 11.97
C LEU A 168 -16.51 -7.95 11.42
N ARG A 169 -16.79 -8.95 12.27
CA ARG A 169 -17.14 -10.30 11.84
C ARG A 169 -18.42 -10.29 11.00
N ALA A 170 -19.46 -9.61 11.49
CA ALA A 170 -20.73 -9.45 10.75
C ALA A 170 -20.54 -8.72 9.41
N GLN A 171 -19.52 -7.87 9.30
CA GLN A 171 -19.18 -7.11 8.08
C GLN A 171 -18.20 -7.83 7.15
N GLY A 172 -17.88 -9.10 7.41
CA GLY A 172 -17.14 -9.95 6.46
C GLY A 172 -15.61 -9.84 6.53
N PHE A 173 -15.05 -9.27 7.61
CA PHE A 173 -13.61 -9.23 7.85
C PHE A 173 -13.03 -10.62 8.20
N GLY A 174 -13.88 -11.55 8.64
CA GLY A 174 -13.50 -12.91 9.01
C GLY A 174 -12.59 -12.93 10.24
N TYR A 175 -11.54 -13.76 10.22
CA TYR A 175 -10.60 -13.86 11.35
C TYR A 175 -9.82 -12.56 11.62
N ARG A 176 -9.71 -11.67 10.61
CA ARG A 176 -9.01 -10.38 10.74
C ARG A 176 -9.73 -9.41 11.67
N ALA A 177 -11.03 -9.60 11.90
CA ALA A 177 -11.78 -8.82 12.89
C ALA A 177 -11.12 -8.88 14.28
N LYS A 178 -10.74 -10.09 14.71
CA LYS A 178 -10.00 -10.30 15.96
C LYS A 178 -8.64 -9.61 15.94
N PHE A 179 -7.92 -9.67 14.82
CA PHE A 179 -6.59 -9.08 14.67
C PHE A 179 -6.64 -7.56 14.80
N ILE A 180 -7.62 -6.91 14.15
CA ILE A 180 -7.86 -5.47 14.24
C ILE A 180 -8.18 -5.08 15.69
N HIS A 181 -9.21 -5.70 16.28
CA HIS A 181 -9.65 -5.33 17.62
C HIS A 181 -8.57 -5.57 18.69
N LYS A 182 -7.93 -6.75 18.68
CA LYS A 182 -6.86 -7.06 19.64
C LYS A 182 -5.62 -6.20 19.46
N SER A 183 -5.21 -5.93 18.22
CA SER A 183 -4.08 -5.01 17.99
C SER A 183 -4.41 -3.60 18.48
N ALA A 184 -5.63 -3.11 18.27
CA ALA A 184 -6.04 -1.80 18.78
C ALA A 184 -5.99 -1.74 20.32
N GLN A 185 -6.47 -2.78 21.01
CA GLN A 185 -6.36 -2.89 22.47
C GLN A 185 -4.91 -2.86 22.95
N MET A 186 -4.03 -3.66 22.32
CA MET A 186 -2.60 -3.69 22.66
C MET A 186 -1.91 -2.35 22.43
N ILE A 187 -2.29 -1.62 21.36
CA ILE A 187 -1.76 -0.27 21.10
C ILE A 187 -2.22 0.69 22.19
N MET A 188 -3.51 0.66 22.59
CA MET A 188 -4.02 1.49 23.68
C MET A 188 -3.28 1.24 25.00
N GLU A 189 -3.05 -0.03 25.35
CA GLU A 189 -2.30 -0.43 26.56
C GLU A 189 -0.86 0.10 26.58
N ARG A 190 -0.25 0.29 25.40
CA ARG A 190 1.14 0.75 25.25
C ARG A 190 1.30 2.27 25.16
N GLY A 191 0.20 3.04 25.23
CA GLY A 191 0.23 4.50 25.12
C GLY A 191 -0.47 5.05 23.87
N GLY A 192 -1.30 4.24 23.20
CA GLY A 192 -2.16 4.67 22.10
C GLY A 192 -1.38 5.03 20.83
N GLU A 193 -1.93 5.96 20.04
CA GLU A 193 -1.33 6.40 18.78
C GLU A 193 0.07 6.98 18.97
N ALA A 194 0.33 7.65 20.10
CA ALA A 194 1.65 8.20 20.42
C ALA A 194 2.73 7.11 20.50
N TRP A 195 2.41 5.96 21.10
CA TRP A 195 3.33 4.81 21.09
C TRP A 195 3.60 4.33 19.67
N LEU A 196 2.56 4.18 18.85
CA LEU A 196 2.72 3.69 17.49
C LEU A 196 3.57 4.63 16.62
N HIS A 197 3.37 5.95 16.75
CA HIS A 197 4.20 6.95 16.08
C HIS A 197 5.65 6.94 16.59
N SER A 198 5.87 6.66 17.88
CA SER A 198 7.23 6.61 18.46
C SER A 198 8.11 5.53 17.82
N LEU A 199 7.51 4.46 17.28
CA LEU A 199 8.23 3.37 16.63
C LEU A 199 9.06 3.83 15.41
N ARG A 200 8.74 4.98 14.82
CA ARG A 200 9.55 5.61 13.74
C ARG A 200 10.97 5.98 14.18
N SER A 201 11.19 6.16 15.48
CA SER A 201 12.49 6.55 16.03
C SER A 201 13.37 5.34 16.38
N LEU A 202 12.84 4.13 16.25
CA LEU A 202 13.58 2.90 16.54
C LEU A 202 14.47 2.48 15.37
N SER A 203 15.36 1.52 15.63
CA SER A 203 16.04 0.78 14.57
C SER A 203 15.02 -0.03 13.76
N TYR A 204 15.39 -0.45 12.55
CA TYR A 204 14.52 -1.31 11.74
C TYR A 204 14.19 -2.62 12.47
N GLU A 205 15.18 -3.22 13.13
CA GLU A 205 15.06 -4.48 13.86
C GLU A 205 14.08 -4.36 15.03
N ASP A 206 14.21 -3.30 15.83
CA ASP A 206 13.35 -3.07 16.99
C ASP A 206 11.93 -2.68 16.56
N CYS A 207 11.80 -1.82 15.55
CA CYS A 207 10.50 -1.44 14.98
C CYS A 207 9.76 -2.67 14.45
N HIS A 208 10.46 -3.52 13.69
CA HIS A 208 9.92 -4.75 13.12
C HIS A 208 9.46 -5.73 14.21
N ALA A 209 10.26 -5.91 15.26
CA ALA A 209 9.93 -6.77 16.39
C ALA A 209 8.72 -6.26 17.19
N GLU A 210 8.66 -4.96 17.49
CA GLU A 210 7.53 -4.34 18.19
C GLU A 210 6.22 -4.50 17.40
N LEU A 211 6.26 -4.28 16.08
CA LEU A 211 5.12 -4.48 15.20
C LEU A 211 4.68 -5.94 15.14
N MET A 212 5.63 -6.89 15.04
CA MET A 212 5.31 -8.34 15.06
C MET A 212 4.72 -8.81 16.38
N SER A 213 4.90 -8.06 17.47
CA SER A 213 4.27 -8.39 18.75
C SER A 213 2.75 -8.16 18.73
N LEU A 214 2.22 -7.35 17.80
CA LEU A 214 0.80 -7.10 17.66
C LEU A 214 0.04 -8.29 17.05
N HIS A 215 -1.24 -8.41 17.39
CA HIS A 215 -2.03 -9.58 17.01
C HIS A 215 -2.35 -9.61 15.51
N GLY A 216 -1.86 -10.65 14.81
CA GLY A 216 -2.10 -10.84 13.38
C GLY A 216 -1.06 -10.19 12.47
N ILE A 217 0.01 -9.64 13.02
CA ILE A 217 1.15 -9.10 12.28
C ILE A 217 2.29 -10.12 12.25
N GLY A 218 2.55 -10.69 11.08
CA GLY A 218 3.74 -11.51 10.82
C GLY A 218 4.83 -10.73 10.09
N ALA A 219 5.98 -11.37 9.82
CA ALA A 219 7.15 -10.75 9.20
C ALA A 219 6.82 -9.87 7.98
N LYS A 220 6.11 -10.41 6.99
CA LYS A 220 5.72 -9.66 5.79
C LYS A 220 4.86 -8.43 6.09
N VAL A 221 3.91 -8.54 7.00
CA VAL A 221 3.03 -7.42 7.36
C VAL A 221 3.85 -6.35 8.09
N SER A 222 4.72 -6.76 9.02
CA SER A 222 5.65 -5.87 9.72
C SER A 222 6.57 -5.12 8.74
N ASP A 223 7.18 -5.83 7.79
CA ASP A 223 8.00 -5.23 6.73
C ASP A 223 7.23 -4.22 5.87
N CYS A 224 5.96 -4.49 5.52
CA CYS A 224 5.13 -3.53 4.81
C CYS A 224 4.94 -2.25 5.63
N ILE A 225 4.72 -2.37 6.93
CA ILE A 225 4.53 -1.23 7.83
C ILE A 225 5.82 -0.44 8.01
N CYS A 226 6.94 -1.13 8.22
CA CYS A 226 8.28 -0.56 8.27
C CYS A 226 8.58 0.29 7.04
N LEU A 227 8.36 -0.28 5.85
CA LEU A 227 8.65 0.35 4.57
C LEU A 227 7.74 1.56 4.27
N MET A 228 6.43 1.41 4.49
CA MET A 228 5.43 2.34 3.97
C MET A 228 4.97 3.39 4.98
N SER A 229 5.30 3.24 6.27
CA SER A 229 4.84 4.18 7.31
C SER A 229 5.84 4.45 8.43
N MET A 230 6.89 3.63 8.60
CA MET A 230 7.88 3.86 9.67
C MET A 230 9.19 4.50 9.19
N GLY A 231 9.41 4.58 7.88
CA GLY A 231 10.60 5.22 7.30
C GLY A 231 11.79 4.28 7.06
N HIS A 232 11.64 2.97 7.27
CA HIS A 232 12.69 1.99 6.99
C HIS A 232 12.66 1.58 5.51
N LEU A 233 13.22 2.44 4.64
CA LEU A 233 13.14 2.29 3.18
C LEU A 233 13.95 1.12 2.60
N SER A 234 14.71 0.41 3.43
CA SER A 234 15.43 -0.83 3.11
C SER A 234 14.64 -2.11 3.47
N ALA A 235 13.49 -2.00 4.15
CA ALA A 235 12.66 -3.13 4.54
C ALA A 235 12.09 -3.86 3.30
N ILE A 236 12.08 -5.19 3.32
CA ILE A 236 11.71 -6.02 2.15
C ILE A 236 10.55 -6.95 2.52
N PRO A 237 9.30 -6.58 2.22
CA PRO A 237 8.15 -7.44 2.45
C PRO A 237 8.15 -8.63 1.49
N VAL A 238 8.63 -9.80 1.93
CA VAL A 238 8.67 -11.01 1.10
C VAL A 238 7.33 -11.76 1.18
N ASP A 239 6.57 -11.76 0.09
CA ASP A 239 5.42 -12.64 -0.11
C ASP A 239 5.71 -13.73 -1.15
N THR A 240 4.69 -14.47 -1.58
CA THR A 240 4.85 -15.53 -2.57
C THR A 240 5.30 -15.01 -3.94
N HIS A 241 4.92 -13.78 -4.32
CA HIS A 241 5.31 -13.17 -5.58
C HIS A 241 6.76 -12.67 -5.50
N VAL A 242 7.14 -11.99 -4.42
CA VAL A 242 8.54 -11.59 -4.19
C VAL A 242 9.45 -12.80 -4.12
N PHE A 243 9.01 -13.89 -3.47
CA PHE A 243 9.73 -15.18 -3.50
C PHE A 243 9.94 -15.69 -4.92
N GLN A 244 8.91 -15.65 -5.78
CA GLN A 244 9.01 -16.07 -7.18
C GLN A 244 10.00 -15.22 -7.97
N ILE A 245 9.96 -13.89 -7.81
CA ILE A 245 10.91 -12.96 -8.43
C ILE A 245 12.33 -13.26 -7.97
N ALA A 246 12.55 -13.39 -6.66
CA ALA A 246 13.85 -13.71 -6.10
C ALA A 246 14.40 -15.04 -6.64
N ALA A 247 13.62 -16.12 -6.61
CA ALA A 247 14.02 -17.43 -7.12
C ALA A 247 14.27 -17.43 -8.65
N ARG A 248 13.50 -16.65 -9.41
CA ARG A 248 13.64 -16.53 -10.86
C ARG A 248 14.91 -15.76 -11.23
N ASP A 249 15.13 -14.61 -10.61
CA ASP A 249 16.05 -13.60 -11.15
C ASP A 249 17.33 -13.40 -10.33
N TYR A 250 17.36 -13.76 -9.05
CA TYR A 250 18.45 -13.41 -8.13
C TYR A 250 19.07 -14.61 -7.41
N LEU A 251 18.25 -15.58 -7.01
CA LEU A 251 18.63 -16.71 -6.16
C LEU A 251 18.13 -18.04 -6.78
N PRO A 252 18.75 -18.53 -7.87
CA PRO A 252 18.24 -19.69 -8.62
C PRO A 252 18.13 -20.98 -7.80
N HIS A 253 18.92 -21.13 -6.74
CA HIS A 253 18.85 -22.29 -5.85
C HIS A 253 17.54 -22.35 -5.04
N LEU A 254 16.82 -21.24 -4.89
CA LEU A 254 15.51 -21.20 -4.24
C LEU A 254 14.38 -21.76 -5.13
N ARG A 255 14.62 -22.02 -6.42
CA ARG A 255 13.61 -22.60 -7.33
C ARG A 255 13.16 -24.00 -6.90
N SER A 256 14.02 -24.75 -6.21
CA SER A 256 13.68 -26.06 -5.62
C SER A 256 12.97 -25.95 -4.26
N CYS A 257 13.00 -24.78 -3.62
CA CYS A 257 12.34 -24.57 -2.33
C CYS A 257 10.83 -24.45 -2.52
N LYS A 258 10.06 -25.26 -1.79
CA LYS A 258 8.59 -25.25 -1.86
C LYS A 258 7.94 -24.35 -0.81
N THR A 259 8.70 -23.93 0.20
CA THR A 259 8.19 -23.23 1.38
C THR A 259 9.04 -21.98 1.67
N LEU A 260 8.36 -20.88 1.98
CA LEU A 260 8.99 -19.66 2.46
C LEU A 260 9.25 -19.81 3.97
N THR A 261 10.40 -20.39 4.31
CA THR A 261 10.86 -20.48 5.70
C THR A 261 11.46 -19.14 6.15
N GLN A 262 11.63 -18.93 7.46
CA GLN A 262 12.26 -17.72 7.98
C GLN A 262 13.68 -17.50 7.42
N LYS A 263 14.46 -18.57 7.25
CA LYS A 263 15.81 -18.47 6.67
C LYS A 263 15.77 -17.97 5.23
N VAL A 264 14.86 -18.51 4.42
CA VAL A 264 14.67 -18.09 3.02
C VAL A 264 14.14 -16.65 2.96
N TYR A 265 13.23 -16.28 3.88
CA TYR A 265 12.73 -14.92 4.00
C TYR A 265 13.87 -13.92 4.23
N CYS A 266 14.74 -14.18 5.21
CA CYS A 266 15.88 -13.32 5.52
C CYS A 266 16.86 -13.27 4.35
N GLU A 267 17.20 -14.41 3.74
CA GLU A 267 18.13 -14.48 2.61
C GLU A 267 17.67 -13.62 1.42
N ILE A 268 16.38 -13.65 1.09
CA ILE A 268 15.80 -12.83 0.04
C ILE A 268 15.93 -11.34 0.39
N GLY A 269 15.56 -10.96 1.61
CA GLY A 269 15.68 -9.58 2.07
C GLY A 269 17.12 -9.07 2.04
N ASP A 270 18.07 -9.87 2.53
CA ASP A 270 19.50 -9.53 2.55
C ASP A 270 20.07 -9.40 1.15
N ASN A 271 19.65 -10.27 0.21
CA ASN A 271 20.06 -10.16 -1.17
C ASN A 271 19.59 -8.83 -1.79
N PHE A 272 18.32 -8.48 -1.64
CA PHE A 272 17.80 -7.21 -2.16
C PHE A 272 18.47 -5.99 -1.51
N ARG A 273 18.71 -6.01 -0.20
CA ARG A 273 19.47 -4.95 0.49
C ARG A 273 20.91 -4.84 0.01
N LYS A 274 21.58 -5.96 -0.24
CA LYS A 274 22.94 -5.99 -0.79
C LYS A 274 23.01 -5.38 -2.19
N VAL A 275 21.99 -5.60 -3.01
CA VAL A 275 21.93 -5.08 -4.39
C VAL A 275 21.54 -3.60 -4.42
N PHE A 276 20.47 -3.21 -3.72
CA PHE A 276 19.84 -1.90 -3.87
C PHE A 276 20.13 -0.90 -2.73
N GLY A 277 20.82 -1.34 -1.68
CA GLY A 277 21.29 -0.49 -0.58
C GLY A 277 20.16 0.05 0.31
N GLU A 278 20.34 1.30 0.75
CA GLU A 278 19.48 1.98 1.73
C GLU A 278 17.99 2.06 1.31
N TYR A 279 17.72 2.12 0.00
CA TYR A 279 16.37 2.24 -0.54
C TYR A 279 15.88 0.95 -1.21
N ALA A 280 16.41 -0.20 -0.78
CA ALA A 280 16.09 -1.49 -1.39
C ALA A 280 14.60 -1.83 -1.36
N GLY A 281 13.88 -1.47 -0.31
CA GLY A 281 12.43 -1.66 -0.23
C GLY A 281 11.67 -0.89 -1.30
N TRP A 282 12.15 0.30 -1.65
CA TRP A 282 11.58 1.09 -2.75
C TRP A 282 11.92 0.45 -4.10
N ALA A 283 13.18 0.12 -4.36
CA ALA A 283 13.61 -0.52 -5.61
C ALA A 283 12.85 -1.84 -5.87
N HIS A 284 12.75 -2.72 -4.87
CA HIS A 284 12.01 -3.97 -5.01
C HIS A 284 10.52 -3.72 -5.29
N SER A 285 9.93 -2.64 -4.76
CA SER A 285 8.51 -2.30 -5.01
C SER A 285 8.25 -1.88 -6.45
N VAL A 286 9.24 -1.24 -7.11
CA VAL A 286 9.19 -0.97 -8.56
C VAL A 286 9.20 -2.28 -9.34
N LEU A 287 10.12 -3.21 -9.02
CA LEU A 287 10.20 -4.52 -9.66
C LEU A 287 8.92 -5.33 -9.48
N PHE A 288 8.38 -5.33 -8.26
CA PHE A 288 7.13 -5.99 -7.91
C PHE A 288 5.95 -5.44 -8.71
N SER A 289 5.84 -4.11 -8.81
CA SER A 289 4.80 -3.45 -9.62
C SER A 289 4.91 -3.80 -11.10
N ALA A 290 6.15 -3.91 -11.60
CA ALA A 290 6.41 -4.31 -12.97
C ALA A 290 5.96 -5.74 -13.26
N ASP A 291 6.32 -6.67 -12.38
CA ASP A 291 6.01 -8.08 -12.54
C ASP A 291 4.49 -8.35 -12.39
N LEU A 292 3.79 -7.65 -11.50
CA LEU A 292 2.32 -7.75 -11.36
C LEU A 292 1.59 -7.39 -12.66
N LYS A 293 1.94 -6.27 -13.31
CA LYS A 293 1.32 -5.90 -14.59
C LYS A 293 1.65 -6.91 -15.69
N ARG A 294 2.89 -7.44 -15.73
CA ARG A 294 3.25 -8.51 -16.67
C ARG A 294 2.39 -9.77 -16.44
N PHE A 295 2.13 -10.14 -15.19
CA PHE A 295 1.23 -11.25 -14.86
C PHE A 295 -0.22 -10.98 -15.25
N GLU A 296 -0.73 -9.77 -15.05
CA GLU A 296 -2.08 -9.39 -15.47
C GLU A 296 -2.22 -9.42 -17.00
N ASN A 297 -1.22 -8.92 -17.72
CA ASN A 297 -1.16 -8.95 -19.18
C ASN A 297 -1.05 -10.38 -19.72
N MET A 298 -0.25 -11.25 -19.09
CA MET A 298 -0.19 -12.67 -19.46
C MET A 298 -1.52 -13.40 -19.21
N LYS A 299 -2.27 -13.04 -18.16
CA LYS A 299 -3.60 -13.59 -17.89
C LYS A 299 -4.65 -13.09 -18.89
N SER A 300 -4.59 -11.83 -19.31
CA SER A 300 -5.52 -11.27 -20.30
C SER A 300 -5.23 -11.76 -21.73
N GLN A 301 -3.97 -12.08 -22.05
CA GLN A 301 -3.56 -12.66 -23.33
C GLN A 301 -3.67 -14.21 -23.37
N GLY A 302 -3.95 -14.86 -22.24
CA GLY A 302 -3.93 -16.31 -22.07
C GLY A 302 -5.31 -16.96 -21.93
N ASN A 303 -6.18 -16.81 -22.93
CA ASN A 303 -7.30 -17.74 -23.16
C ASN A 303 -7.21 -18.34 -24.58
N HIS A 304 -6.22 -19.22 -24.75
CA HIS A 304 -6.35 -20.37 -25.64
C HIS A 304 -5.75 -21.57 -24.90
N PRO A 305 -6.51 -22.66 -24.66
CA PRO A 305 -5.91 -23.87 -24.14
C PRO A 305 -4.88 -24.35 -25.18
N SER A 306 -3.62 -24.40 -24.77
CA SER A 306 -2.53 -25.01 -25.54
C SER A 306 -3.00 -26.33 -26.15
N GLN A 307 -2.96 -26.43 -27.47
CA GLN A 307 -3.34 -27.62 -28.25
C GLN A 307 -2.59 -28.89 -27.81
N ASP A 308 -1.52 -28.77 -27.02
CA ASP A 308 -0.77 -29.89 -26.44
C ASP A 308 -1.49 -30.69 -25.34
N LYS A 309 -2.54 -30.15 -24.70
CA LYS A 309 -3.32 -30.90 -23.68
C LYS A 309 -4.44 -31.76 -24.28
N GLN A 310 -4.84 -31.54 -25.54
CA GLN A 310 -5.77 -32.42 -26.26
C GLN A 310 -5.07 -33.64 -26.88
N ALA A 311 -3.82 -33.49 -27.33
CA ALA A 311 -3.04 -34.60 -27.89
C ALA A 311 -2.68 -35.69 -26.85
N LYS A 312 -2.44 -35.32 -25.58
CA LYS A 312 -2.20 -36.28 -24.49
C LYS A 312 -3.48 -36.99 -24.01
N ARG A 313 -4.65 -36.37 -24.11
CA ARG A 313 -5.94 -37.00 -23.74
C ARG A 313 -6.50 -37.93 -24.82
N GLN A 314 -6.17 -37.71 -26.10
CA GLN A 314 -6.56 -38.63 -27.18
C GLN A 314 -5.65 -39.87 -27.28
N LYS A 315 -4.35 -39.78 -26.95
CA LYS A 315 -3.47 -40.97 -26.93
C LYS A 315 -3.80 -41.97 -25.81
N ILE A 316 -4.36 -41.53 -24.68
CA ILE A 316 -4.74 -42.43 -23.58
C ILE A 316 -6.04 -43.19 -23.90
N LYS A 317 -6.96 -42.62 -24.70
CA LYS A 317 -8.20 -43.31 -25.12
C LYS A 317 -8.00 -44.33 -26.25
N HIS A 318 -6.91 -44.25 -27.01
CA HIS A 318 -6.66 -45.19 -28.13
C HIS A 318 -5.82 -46.42 -27.73
N ASN A 319 -5.19 -46.43 -26.56
CA ASN A 319 -4.43 -47.58 -26.04
C ASN A 319 -5.21 -48.45 -25.04
N CYS A 320 -6.51 -48.17 -24.82
CA CYS A 320 -7.38 -48.99 -23.97
C CYS A 320 -8.47 -49.73 -24.77
N ALA A 321 -8.36 -49.72 -26.10
CA ALA A 321 -9.29 -50.38 -27.01
C ALA A 321 -8.53 -51.02 -28.19
N LYS A 322 -7.53 -51.84 -27.87
CA LYS A 322 -7.01 -52.91 -28.73
C LYS A 322 -6.60 -54.09 -27.87
#